data_AF-A0A7X7S6H3-F1
#
_entry.id   AF-A0A7X7S6H3-F1
#
_cell.length_a   1.000
_cell.length_b   1.000
_cell.length_c   1.000
_cell.angle_alpha   90.00
_cell.angle_beta   90.00
_cell.angle_gamma   90.00
#
_symmetry.space_group_name_H-M   'P 1'
#
loop_
_entity.id
_entity.type
_entity.pdbx_description
1 polymer ?
#
loop_
_entity_poly.entity_id
_entity_poly.type
_entity_poly.pdbx_seq_one_letter_code
_entity_poly.pdbx_strand_id
1 'polypeptide(L)'
;MVVARAELASWERLVTPDGTILRRPTLADVPGVFAVHRDPAVYRHDPQEVHPDPDHTTRFLTPMVEHWADHGWGYWVVLVPRAVWPQGEA
;
A
#
# COMPACT_ATOMS: atom_id res chain seq x y z
N MET A 1 36.62 -5.99 0.05
CA MET A 1 35.45 -5.49 0.81
C MET A 1 34.55 -4.76 -0.18
N VAL A 2 33.58 -5.46 -0.75
CA VAL A 2 32.61 -4.83 -1.67
C VAL A 2 31.44 -4.38 -0.81
N VAL A 3 31.37 -3.08 -0.53
CA VAL A 3 30.11 -2.49 -0.07
C VAL A 3 29.22 -2.52 -1.31
N ALA A 4 28.29 -3.47 -1.34
CA ALA A 4 27.24 -3.48 -2.35
C ALA A 4 26.53 -2.14 -2.23
N ARG A 5 26.80 -1.25 -3.19
CA ARG A 5 25.99 -0.06 -3.39
C ARG A 5 24.61 -0.62 -3.70
N ALA A 6 23.67 -0.50 -2.77
CA ALA A 6 22.28 -0.59 -3.14
C ALA A 6 22.14 0.39 -4.29
N GLU A 7 21.86 -0.11 -5.50
CA GLU A 7 21.27 0.74 -6.51
C GLU A 7 20.11 1.42 -5.78
N LEU A 8 20.16 2.74 -5.65
CA LEU A 8 19.00 3.47 -5.17
C LEU A 8 17.97 3.29 -6.29
N ALA A 9 17.30 2.14 -6.26
CA ALA A 9 15.98 1.95 -6.84
C ALA A 9 15.24 3.23 -6.50
N SER A 10 14.72 3.89 -7.53
CA SER A 10 13.98 5.15 -7.46
C SER A 10 13.33 5.33 -6.09
N TRP A 11 13.56 6.45 -5.40
CA TRP A 11 13.03 6.70 -4.05
C TRP A 11 11.49 6.62 -3.95
N GLU A 12 10.80 6.40 -5.07
CA GLU A 12 9.37 6.08 -5.21
C GLU A 12 9.06 4.58 -4.98
N ARG A 13 10.09 3.73 -4.83
CA ARG A 13 10.01 2.29 -4.57
C ARG A 13 11.23 1.81 -3.77
N LEU A 14 10.96 1.29 -2.59
CA LEU A 14 11.96 0.73 -1.68
C LEU A 14 11.70 -0.75 -1.48
N VAL A 15 12.75 -1.55 -1.49
CA VAL A 15 12.69 -2.98 -1.12
C VAL A 15 13.59 -3.16 0.10
N THR A 16 13.01 -3.68 1.18
CA THR A 16 13.73 -3.93 2.43
C THR A 16 14.34 -5.34 2.44
N PRO A 17 15.34 -5.62 3.30
CA PRO A 17 16.02 -6.93 3.34
C PRO A 17 15.10 -8.11 3.69
N ASP A 18 14.01 -7.88 4.41
CA ASP A 18 12.99 -8.88 4.75
C ASP A 18 11.97 -9.11 3.61
N GLY A 19 12.13 -8.43 2.47
CA GLY A 19 11.30 -8.58 1.29
C GLY A 19 10.03 -7.71 1.28
N THR A 20 9.86 -6.81 2.25
CA THR A 20 8.80 -5.81 2.22
C THR A 20 9.08 -4.78 1.11
N ILE A 21 8.05 -4.41 0.36
CA ILE A 21 8.14 -3.40 -0.70
C ILE A 21 7.26 -2.23 -0.29
N LEU A 22 7.87 -1.05 -0.27
CA LEU A 22 7.13 0.21 -0.20
C LEU A 22 7.15 0.79 -1.60
N ARG A 23 6.00 1.20 -2.14
CA ARG A 23 5.94 2.01 -3.37
C ARG A 23 4.76 2.98 -3.39
N ARG A 24 4.75 3.88 -4.37
CA ARG A 24 3.56 4.68 -4.70
C ARG A 24 2.32 3.81 -4.98
N PRO A 25 1.12 4.23 -4.55
CA PRO A 25 -0.13 3.55 -4.85
C PRO A 25 -0.47 3.60 -6.34
N THR A 26 -1.24 2.62 -6.78
CA THR A 26 -1.92 2.60 -8.07
C THR A 26 -3.33 2.05 -7.88
N LEU A 27 -4.25 2.30 -8.82
CA LEU A 27 -5.60 1.73 -8.73
C LEU A 27 -5.63 0.19 -8.81
N ALA A 28 -4.54 -0.46 -9.21
CA ALA A 28 -4.42 -1.91 -9.13
C ALA A 28 -4.34 -2.42 -7.67
N ASP A 29 -4.14 -1.54 -6.69
CA ASP A 29 -4.03 -1.90 -5.27
C ASP A 29 -5.38 -2.04 -4.58
N VAL A 30 -6.47 -1.69 -5.27
CA VAL A 30 -7.83 -1.71 -4.70
C VAL A 30 -8.17 -3.05 -4.05
N PRO A 31 -7.90 -4.24 -4.64
CA PRO A 31 -8.20 -5.51 -3.98
C PRO A 31 -7.47 -5.68 -2.64
N GLY A 32 -6.15 -5.48 -2.62
CA GLY A 32 -5.35 -5.59 -1.40
C GLY A 32 -5.69 -4.56 -0.33
N VAL A 33 -5.93 -3.30 -0.72
CA VAL A 33 -6.38 -2.24 0.19
C VAL A 33 -7.77 -2.57 0.73
N PHE A 34 -8.70 -3.03 -0.11
CA PHE A 34 -10.04 -3.41 0.34
C PHE A 34 -9.98 -4.57 1.33
N ALA A 35 -9.12 -5.57 1.10
CA ALA A 35 -8.95 -6.71 2.01
C ALA A 35 -8.57 -6.28 3.44
N VAL A 36 -7.77 -5.21 3.59
CA VAL A 36 -7.47 -4.62 4.91
C VAL A 36 -8.65 -3.77 5.41
N HIS A 37 -9.10 -2.82 4.59
CA HIS A 37 -10.00 -1.76 5.04
C HIS A 37 -11.45 -2.20 5.24
N ARG A 38 -11.84 -3.37 4.73
CA ARG A 38 -13.15 -3.99 5.01
C ARG A 38 -13.24 -4.65 6.39
N ASP A 39 -12.11 -4.85 7.07
CA ASP A 39 -12.09 -5.47 8.40
C ASP A 39 -12.47 -4.44 9.47
N PRO A 40 -13.61 -4.59 10.18
CA PRO A 40 -14.01 -3.67 11.23
C PRO A 40 -13.00 -3.56 12.39
N ALA A 41 -12.11 -4.54 12.57
CA ALA A 41 -11.06 -4.48 13.58
C ALA A 41 -10.03 -3.37 13.30
N VAL A 42 -9.75 -3.07 12.02
CA VAL A 42 -8.87 -1.97 11.59
C VAL A 42 -9.45 -0.62 12.01
N TYR A 43 -10.78 -0.53 12.02
CA TYR A 43 -11.55 0.68 12.29
C TYR A 43 -12.26 0.67 13.64
N ARG A 44 -11.73 -0.06 14.63
CA ARG A 44 -12.33 -0.18 15.98
C ARG A 44 -12.59 1.16 16.68
N HIS A 45 -11.85 2.20 16.32
CA HIS A 45 -11.94 3.55 16.89
C HIS A 45 -12.70 4.53 15.99
N ASP A 46 -12.95 4.17 14.73
CA ASP A 46 -13.73 4.95 13.78
C ASP A 46 -14.53 4.05 12.83
N PRO A 47 -15.63 3.43 13.31
CA PRO A 47 -16.35 2.41 12.55
C PRO A 47 -16.99 2.90 11.24
N GLN A 48 -17.11 4.22 11.05
CA GLN A 48 -17.70 4.79 9.82
C GLN A 48 -16.76 4.70 8.62
N GLU A 49 -15.46 4.51 8.86
CA GLU A 49 -14.43 4.44 7.83
C GLU A 49 -14.21 3.01 7.29
N VAL A 50 -14.99 2.01 7.74
CA VAL A 50 -14.92 0.65 7.18
C VAL A 50 -15.37 0.68 5.71
N HIS A 51 -14.54 0.13 4.82
CA HIS A 51 -14.89 0.09 3.40
C HIS A 51 -15.95 -0.99 3.14
N PRO A 52 -17.16 -0.63 2.65
CA PRO A 52 -18.22 -1.59 2.40
C PRO A 52 -18.02 -2.39 1.10
N ASP A 53 -17.32 -1.81 0.13
CA ASP A 53 -17.12 -2.37 -1.21
C ASP A 53 -15.82 -1.86 -1.88
N PRO A 54 -15.38 -2.50 -2.98
CA PRO A 54 -14.20 -2.06 -3.73
C PRO A 54 -14.34 -0.66 -4.37
N ASP A 55 -15.54 -0.20 -4.69
CA ASP A 55 -15.75 1.13 -5.29
C ASP A 55 -15.48 2.24 -4.28
N HIS A 56 -15.85 2.03 -3.01
CA HIS A 56 -15.49 2.89 -1.90
C HIS A 56 -13.96 2.95 -1.75
N THR A 57 -13.28 1.80 -1.82
CA THR A 57 -11.82 1.74 -1.76
C THR A 57 -11.17 2.48 -2.94
N THR A 58 -11.76 2.39 -4.13
CA THR A 58 -11.31 3.13 -5.31
C THR A 58 -11.41 4.65 -5.06
N ARG A 59 -12.52 5.14 -4.51
CA ARG A 59 -12.69 6.55 -4.12
C ARG A 59 -11.70 6.99 -3.05
N PHE A 60 -11.41 6.13 -2.07
CA PHE A 60 -10.41 6.38 -1.03
C PHE A 60 -8.98 6.48 -1.60
N LEU A 61 -8.63 5.61 -2.55
CA LEU A 61 -7.28 5.52 -3.10
C LEU A 61 -6.98 6.59 -4.17
N THR A 62 -8.00 7.02 -4.92
CA THR A 62 -7.86 7.95 -6.05
C THR A 62 -7.14 9.25 -5.67
N PRO A 63 -7.53 9.98 -4.60
CA PRO A 63 -6.83 11.21 -4.20
C PRO A 63 -5.35 10.99 -3.87
N MET A 64 -4.98 9.80 -3.37
CA MET A 64 -3.58 9.49 -3.07
C MET A 64 -2.75 9.28 -4.33
N VAL A 65 -3.34 8.61 -5.34
CA VAL A 65 -2.71 8.42 -6.65
C VAL A 65 -2.54 9.76 -7.36
N GLU A 66 -3.57 10.61 -7.34
CA GLU A 66 -3.54 11.97 -7.89
C GLU A 66 -2.49 12.83 -7.19
N HIS A 67 -2.46 12.82 -5.86
CA HIS A 67 -1.48 13.58 -5.07
C HIS A 67 -0.03 13.21 -5.41
N TRP A 68 0.25 11.93 -5.66
CA TRP A 68 1.57 11.49 -6.14
C TRP A 68 1.90 12.05 -7.53
N ALA A 69 0.93 12.06 -8.45
CA ALA A 69 1.12 12.60 -9.79
C ALA A 69 1.38 14.11 -9.76
N ASP A 70 0.68 14.84 -8.88
CA ASP A 70 0.74 16.29 -8.80
C ASP A 70 1.95 16.80 -8.00
N HIS A 71 2.37 16.08 -6.97
CA HIS A 71 3.35 16.57 -6.00
C HIS A 71 4.62 15.74 -5.89
N GLY A 72 4.63 14.50 -6.40
CA GLY A 72 5.77 13.59 -6.24
C GLY A 72 5.97 13.12 -4.80
N TRP A 73 4.95 13.12 -3.95
CA TRP A 73 5.00 12.48 -2.63
C TRP A 73 3.60 12.12 -2.17
N GLY A 74 3.46 11.37 -1.08
CA GLY A 74 2.16 11.01 -0.52
C GLY A 74 2.19 9.70 0.25
N TYR A 75 1.02 9.10 0.40
CA TYR A 75 0.87 7.77 1.02
C TYR A 75 1.53 6.68 0.19
N TRP A 76 2.11 5.69 0.86
CA TRP A 76 2.72 4.54 0.22
C TRP A 76 1.87 3.31 0.47
N VAL A 77 1.85 2.39 -0.49
CA VAL A 77 1.39 1.03 -0.21
C VAL A 77 2.56 0.18 0.26
N VAL A 78 2.26 -0.72 1.19
CA VAL A 78 3.20 -1.66 1.77
C VAL A 78 2.80 -3.07 1.33
N LEU A 79 3.64 -3.69 0.53
CA LEU A 79 3.49 -5.10 0.16
C LEU A 79 4.41 -5.91 1.05
N VAL A 80 3.83 -6.78 1.87
CA VAL A 80 4.59 -7.70 2.72
C VAL A 80 4.73 -9.06 2.05
N PRO A 81 5.78 -9.84 2.35
CA PRO A 81 5.89 -11.21 1.87
C PRO A 81 4.67 -12.03 2.27
N ARG A 82 4.21 -12.92 1.39
CA ARG A 82 3.06 -13.80 1.68
C ARG A 82 3.26 -14.69 2.90
N ALA A 83 4.50 -15.00 3.26
CA ALA A 83 4.82 -15.71 4.50
C ALA A 83 4.46 -14.90 5.77
N VAL A 84 4.46 -13.57 5.67
CA VAL A 84 4.11 -12.63 6.76
C VAL A 84 2.61 -12.41 6.83
N TRP A 85 1.94 -12.30 5.68
CA TRP A 85 0.47 -12.21 5.60
C TRP A 85 -0.11 -13.23 4.62
N PRO A 86 -0.36 -14.48 5.08
CA PRO A 86 -0.82 -15.56 4.21
C PRO A 86 -2.20 -15.32 3.57
N GLN A 87 -3.04 -14.53 4.24
CA GLN A 87 -4.40 -14.18 3.82
C GLN A 87 -4.46 -12.95 2.93
N GLY A 88 -3.33 -12.27 2.68
CA GLY A 88 -3.28 -11.11 1.81
C GLY A 88 -3.66 -11.47 0.36
N GLU A 89 -4.42 -10.59 -0.29
CA GLU A 89 -4.67 -10.66 -1.73
C GLU A 89 -3.40 -10.26 -2.52
N ALA A 90 -3.27 -10.83 -3.73
CA ALA A 90 -2.12 -10.66 -4.61
C ALA A 90 -2.23 -9.41 -5.50
#